data_AF-A0A2T0R1X7-F1
#
_entry.id   AF-A0A2T0R1X7-F1
#
_cell.length_a   1.000
_cell.length_b   1.000
_cell.length_c   1.000
_cell.angle_alpha   90.00
_cell.angle_beta   90.00
_cell.angle_gamma   90.00
#
_symmetry.space_group_name_H-M   'P 1'
#
loop_
_entity.id
_entity.type
_entity.pdbx_description
1 polymer ?
#
loop_
_entity_poly.entity_id
_entity_poly.type
_entity_poly.pdbx_seq_one_letter_code
_entity_poly.pdbx_strand_id
1 'polypeptide(L)'
;MSGGQLRRDGQRPLYEIVREQRARAERPAVRHCWVRPPDGGDPWPGIVVAWVRGPRGWRGRVVYVVPGSVPGEDPVLVETWVEAENLRPAGGAGGFSG
;
A
#
# COMPACT_ATOMS: atom_id res chain seq x y z
N MET A 1 9.03 -47.33 -15.03
CA MET A 1 10.37 -46.72 -15.12
C MET A 1 10.23 -45.22 -14.91
N SER A 2 10.74 -44.73 -13.78
CA SER A 2 11.24 -43.36 -13.50
C SER A 2 10.25 -42.17 -13.57
N GLY A 3 10.18 -41.24 -12.61
CA GLY A 3 10.95 -41.00 -11.39
C GLY A 3 10.06 -40.34 -10.34
N GLY A 4 10.26 -40.57 -9.05
CA GLY A 4 11.55 -40.57 -8.39
C GLY A 4 11.78 -39.22 -7.70
N GLN A 5 10.90 -38.91 -6.75
CA GLN A 5 11.20 -38.27 -5.46
C GLN A 5 12.39 -37.28 -5.40
N LEU A 6 12.07 -36.00 -5.27
CA LEU A 6 12.86 -35.07 -4.45
C LEU A 6 11.99 -34.58 -3.30
N ARG A 7 11.75 -35.47 -2.34
CA ARG A 7 11.46 -35.08 -0.96
C ARG A 7 12.77 -35.23 -0.19
N ARG A 8 13.53 -34.14 -0.15
CA ARG A 8 14.69 -33.96 0.72
C ARG A 8 14.57 -32.58 1.33
N ASP A 9 14.62 -32.53 2.65
CA ASP A 9 14.70 -31.34 3.52
C ASP A 9 13.52 -30.37 3.52
N GLY A 10 12.33 -30.76 4.02
CA GLY A 10 11.40 -29.83 4.70
C GLY A 10 10.98 -28.52 4.00
N GLN A 11 11.41 -28.30 2.77
CA GLN A 11 11.36 -27.04 2.06
C GLN A 11 10.21 -27.15 1.10
N ARG A 12 9.16 -26.45 1.47
CA ARG A 12 7.95 -26.37 0.69
C ARG A 12 8.26 -25.62 -0.61
N PRO A 13 7.79 -26.09 -1.78
CA PRO A 13 7.97 -25.37 -3.02
C PRO A 13 7.48 -23.92 -2.89
N LEU A 14 8.25 -22.96 -3.42
CA LEU A 14 7.94 -21.54 -3.28
C LEU A 14 6.51 -21.20 -3.75
N TYR A 15 6.01 -21.84 -4.80
CA TYR A 15 4.64 -21.60 -5.28
C TYR A 15 3.58 -22.01 -4.25
N GLU A 16 3.80 -23.05 -3.43
CA GLU A 16 2.86 -23.47 -2.39
C GLU A 16 2.85 -22.49 -1.22
N ILE A 17 4.03 -22.04 -0.80
CA ILE A 17 4.19 -21.01 0.23
C ILE A 17 3.46 -19.74 -0.20
N VAL A 18 3.68 -19.27 -1.44
CA VAL A 18 3.04 -18.06 -1.97
C VAL A 18 1.52 -18.24 -2.09
N ARG A 19 1.04 -19.41 -2.50
CA ARG A 19 -0.39 -19.70 -2.63
C ARG A 19 -1.10 -19.70 -1.28
N GLU A 20 -0.51 -20.31 -0.26
CA GLU A 20 -1.05 -20.28 1.10
C GLU A 20 -0.98 -18.91 1.75
N GLN A 21 0.11 -18.17 1.54
CA GLN A 21 0.23 -16.78 1.98
C GLN A 21 -0.88 -15.93 1.37
N ARG A 22 -1.17 -16.09 0.06
CA ARG A 22 -2.29 -15.41 -0.61
C ARG A 22 -3.66 -15.87 -0.14
N ALA A 23 -3.82 -17.15 0.21
CA ALA A 23 -5.08 -17.69 0.70
C ALA A 23 -5.38 -17.26 2.15
N ARG A 24 -4.34 -17.07 2.96
CA ARG A 24 -4.43 -16.56 4.33
C ARG A 24 -4.43 -15.04 4.41
N ALA A 25 -3.88 -14.36 3.41
CA ALA A 25 -4.01 -12.93 3.28
C ALA A 25 -5.48 -12.61 3.01
N GLU A 26 -6.11 -11.86 3.93
CA GLU A 26 -7.29 -11.09 3.58
C GLU A 26 -6.99 -10.33 2.30
N ARG A 27 -7.95 -10.29 1.36
CA ARG A 27 -7.78 -9.50 0.13
C ARG A 27 -7.23 -8.14 0.54
N PRO A 28 -6.08 -7.69 0.00
CA PRO A 28 -5.54 -6.41 0.38
C PRO A 28 -6.67 -5.41 0.17
N ALA A 29 -7.05 -4.72 1.26
CA ALA A 29 -8.08 -3.72 1.21
C ALA A 29 -7.47 -2.49 0.53
N VAL A 30 -7.28 -2.62 -0.78
CA VAL A 30 -6.80 -1.57 -1.66
C VAL A 30 -7.85 -0.48 -1.61
N ARG A 31 -7.47 0.69 -1.09
CA ARG A 31 -8.41 1.80 -0.86
C ARG A 31 -7.79 3.08 -1.38
N HIS A 32 -8.55 3.81 -2.19
CA HIS A 32 -8.20 5.18 -2.57
C HIS A 32 -8.16 6.05 -1.31
N CYS A 33 -7.10 6.83 -1.20
CA CYS A 33 -6.89 7.76 -0.11
C CYS A 33 -6.31 9.08 -0.62
N TRP A 34 -6.41 10.09 0.22
CA TRP A 34 -5.67 11.33 0.13
C TRP A 34 -4.55 11.31 1.16
N VAL A 35 -3.34 11.71 0.75
CA VAL A 35 -2.15 11.82 1.60
C VAL A 35 -1.97 13.29 1.97
N ARG A 36 -1.87 13.59 3.26
CA ARG A 36 -1.54 14.94 3.74
C ARG A 36 -0.06 15.25 3.44
N PRO A 37 0.24 16.30 2.68
CA PRO A 37 1.63 16.69 2.41
C PRO A 37 2.24 17.36 3.66
N PRO A 38 3.57 17.29 3.81
CA PRO A 38 4.26 17.81 5.00
C PRO A 38 4.29 19.35 5.08
N ASP A 39 4.16 20.02 3.94
CA ASP A 39 4.15 21.49 3.81
C ASP A 39 2.76 22.11 4.00
N GLY A 40 1.73 21.28 4.23
CA GLY A 40 0.35 21.74 4.44
C GLY A 40 -0.39 22.15 3.16
N GLY A 41 0.15 21.82 1.97
CA GLY A 41 -0.54 22.03 0.69
C GLY A 41 -1.72 21.08 0.46
N ASP A 42 -2.20 21.05 -0.79
CA ASP A 42 -3.32 20.21 -1.18
C ASP A 42 -3.00 18.70 -1.03
N PRO A 43 -3.93 17.88 -0.51
CA PRO A 43 -3.72 16.45 -0.35
C PRO A 43 -3.41 15.74 -1.67
N TRP A 44 -2.43 14.84 -1.64
CA TRP A 44 -2.03 14.06 -2.81
C TRP A 44 -2.89 12.81 -3.00
N PRO A 45 -3.29 12.47 -4.23
CA PRO A 45 -4.04 11.25 -4.51
C PRO A 45 -3.17 10.01 -4.35
N GLY A 46 -3.70 8.97 -3.70
CA GLY A 46 -2.97 7.73 -3.47
C GLY A 46 -3.85 6.51 -3.26
N ILE A 47 -3.18 5.36 -3.14
CA ILE A 47 -3.77 4.05 -2.91
C ILE A 47 -3.05 3.39 -1.74
N VAL A 48 -3.80 3.04 -0.69
CA VAL A 48 -3.27 2.20 0.39
C VAL A 48 -3.25 0.75 -0.10
N VAL A 49 -2.08 0.10 -0.07
CA VAL A 49 -1.88 -1.29 -0.54
C VAL A 49 -1.66 -2.28 0.61
N ALA A 50 -1.28 -1.81 1.79
CA ALA A 50 -1.14 -2.63 2.99
C ALA A 50 -1.31 -1.80 4.27
N TRP A 51 -1.60 -2.47 5.39
CA TRP A 51 -1.64 -1.89 6.72
C TRP A 51 -0.71 -2.65 7.67
N VAL A 52 -0.09 -1.92 8.61
CA VAL A 52 0.68 -2.50 9.70
C VAL A 52 0.38 -1.74 11.00
N ARG A 53 0.31 -2.45 12.13
CA ARG A 53 0.24 -1.82 13.46
C ARG A 53 1.65 -1.70 14.01
N GLY A 54 2.09 -0.47 14.28
CA GLY A 54 3.33 -0.15 14.97
C GLY A 54 3.08 0.41 16.38
N PRO A 55 4.15 0.76 17.12
CA PRO A 55 4.06 1.27 18.49
C PRO A 55 3.23 2.57 18.61
N ARG A 56 3.23 3.41 17.57
CA ARG A 56 2.55 4.71 17.54
C ARG A 56 1.15 4.67 16.93
N GLY A 57 0.77 3.56 16.28
CA GLY A 57 -0.49 3.54 15.56
C GLY A 57 -0.51 2.61 14.35
N TRP A 58 -1.52 2.78 13.52
CA TRP A 58 -1.61 2.14 12.22
C TRP A 58 -0.82 2.95 11.20
N ARG A 59 -0.07 2.25 10.34
CA ARG A 59 0.56 2.82 9.16
C ARG A 59 0.04 2.13 7.92
N GLY A 60 -0.27 2.91 6.90
CA GLY A 60 -0.62 2.41 5.57
C GLY A 60 0.62 2.43 4.67
N ARG A 61 0.87 1.36 3.91
CA ARG A 61 1.80 1.41 2.78
C ARG A 61 1.04 2.02 1.63
N VAL A 62 1.48 3.16 1.12
CA VAL A 62 0.74 3.95 0.14
C VAL A 62 1.59 4.19 -1.08
N VAL A 63 0.96 4.03 -2.25
CA VAL A 63 1.48 4.49 -3.53
C VAL A 63 0.73 5.78 -3.88
N TYR A 64 1.44 6.89 -4.05
CA TYR A 64 0.83 8.20 -4.35
C TYR A 64 1.70 9.03 -5.28
N VAL A 65 1.10 10.05 -5.89
CA VAL A 65 1.77 10.94 -6.85
C VAL A 65 2.00 12.30 -6.19
N VAL A 66 3.25 12.76 -6.17
CA VAL A 66 3.61 14.12 -5.77
C VAL A 66 3.68 14.96 -7.05
N PRO A 67 2.87 16.03 -7.18
CA PRO A 67 2.98 16.94 -8.31
C PRO A 67 4.31 17.70 -8.24
N GLY A 68 4.84 18.12 -9.40
CA GLY A 68 5.99 19.02 -9.45
C GLY A 68 5.70 20.34 -8.75
N SER A 69 6.69 20.87 -8.03
CA SER A 69 6.57 22.14 -7.28
C SER A 69 6.75 23.36 -8.17
N VAL A 70 7.34 23.18 -9.37
CA VAL A 70 7.62 24.24 -10.34
C VAL A 70 7.12 23.87 -11.74
N PRO A 71 6.82 24.86 -12.61
CA PRO A 71 6.41 24.58 -13.98
C PRO A 71 7.46 23.77 -14.76
N GLY A 72 7.02 22.67 -15.38
CA GLY A 72 7.89 21.80 -16.18
C GLY A 72 8.58 20.68 -15.39
N GLU A 73 8.36 20.58 -14.08
CA GLU A 73 8.80 19.43 -13.28
C GLU A 73 7.81 18.27 -13.42
N ASP A 74 8.33 17.08 -13.71
CA ASP A 74 7.53 15.87 -13.83
C ASP A 74 7.02 15.40 -12.46
N PRO A 75 5.78 14.89 -12.37
CA PRO A 75 5.27 14.31 -11.14
C PRO A 75 6.05 13.05 -10.74
N VAL A 76 6.22 12.84 -9.43
CA VAL A 76 6.97 11.70 -8.89
C VAL A 76 6.02 10.68 -8.25
N LEU A 77 6.20 9.41 -8.61
CA LEU A 77 5.52 8.29 -7.94
C LEU A 77 6.29 7.88 -6.69
N VAL A 78 5.62 7.88 -5.55
CA VAL A 78 6.20 7.52 -4.25
C VAL A 78 5.49 6.29 -3.68
N GLU A 79 6.27 5.35 -3.17
CA GLU A 79 5.77 4.22 -2.37
C GLU A 79 6.42 4.24 -0.99
N THR A 80 5.63 4.44 0.07
CA THR A 80 6.17 4.51 1.44
C THR A 80 5.14 4.14 2.52
N TRP A 81 5.59 3.98 3.76
CA TRP A 81 4.72 3.84 4.93
C TRP A 81 4.34 5.22 5.47
N VAL A 82 3.04 5.46 5.61
CA VAL A 82 2.46 6.72 6.08
C VAL A 82 1.61 6.47 7.32
N GLU A 83 1.75 7.30 8.35
CA GLU A 83 0.90 7.23 9.55
C GLU A 83 -0.58 7.45 9.19
N ALA A 84 -1.48 6.68 9.80
CA ALA A 84 -2.91 6.71 9.46
C ALA A 84 -3.54 8.11 9.61
N GLU A 85 -3.04 8.94 10.52
CA GLU A 85 -3.48 10.34 10.70
C GLU A 85 -3.20 11.25 9.49
N ASN A 86 -2.27 10.86 8.62
CA ASN A 86 -1.96 11.55 7.38
C ASN A 86 -2.75 11.01 6.17
N LEU A 87 -3.64 10.02 6.39
CA LEU A 87 -4.41 9.36 5.35
C LEU A 87 -5.90 9.64 5.52
N ARG A 88 -6.55 10.10 4.45
CA ARG A 88 -8.01 10.31 4.42
C ARG A 88 -8.66 9.44 3.36
N PRO A 89 -9.80 8.76 3.64
CA PRO A 89 -10.52 8.01 2.61
C PRO A 89 -10.96 8.92 1.45
N ALA A 90 -10.86 8.44 0.21
CA ALA A 90 -11.36 9.18 -0.95
C ALA A 90 -12.90 9.22 -1.02
N GLY A 91 -13.57 8.26 -0.37
CA GLY A 91 -15.03 8.20 -0.25
C GLY A 91 -15.48 8.46 1.19
N GLY A 92 -15.89 9.69 1.46
CA GLY A 92 -16.60 10.06 2.68
C GLY A 92 -17.54 11.22 2.36
N ALA A 93 -18.84 11.02 2.60
CA ALA A 93 -19.87 12.05 2.48
C ALA A 93 -19.48 13.28 3.30
N GLY A 94 -19.20 14.37 2.62
CA GLY A 94 -18.69 15.62 3.19
C GLY A 94 -18.23 16.50 2.04
N GLY A 95 -19.21 17.05 1.32
CA GLY A 95 -19.00 17.90 0.17
C GLY A 95 -18.12 19.10 0.51
N PHE A 96 -17.29 19.48 -0.45
CA PHE A 96 -16.71 20.81 -0.52
C PHE A 96 -17.86 21.81 -0.68
N SER A 97 -18.11 22.65 0.33
CA SER A 97 -18.65 23.98 0.09
C SER A 97 -17.46 24.88 -0.20
N GLY A 98 -17.55 25.62 -1.32
CA GLY A 98 -16.55 26.60 -1.72
C GLY A 98 -16.60 27.90 -0.93
#